data_AF-A0A6P0KG90-F1
#
_entry.id   AF-A0A6P0KG90-F1
#
_cell.length_a   1.000
_cell.length_b   1.000
_cell.length_c   1.000
_cell.angle_alpha   90.00
_cell.angle_beta   90.00
_cell.angle_gamma   90.00
#
_symmetry.space_group_name_H-M   'P 1'
#
loop_
_entity.id
_entity.type
_entity.pdbx_description
1 polymer ?
#
loop_
_entity_poly.entity_id
_entity_poly.type
_entity_poly.pdbx_seq_one_letter_code
_entity_poly.pdbx_strand_id
1 'polypeptide(L)'
;MVDPVSEADFKVMFLEDIPVVHIPVRLSVLEAVALKTKCQQLLQKSSLSAKIIFDFEETTFIDSSGVGALVSNHKLAREKGVEILLRSVTPQVMAVLAMTSLDKILNIEPLPVSAQPLTKGSENQLPTTHPSIRSWIKRVIDIVGGFVGLGITAMVFIPIFIAVQLDDPGPVFFSQTRLGWMGKPFRIWKFRSMYIDAEARKHEIENQADGKVFKNENDPRITGVGRFLRRTSLDELPQFWNVVRGEMSLVGTRPPTPNEVEIYEVPEWQRLDVKPGMTGEWQVNGRSSVRKFEDIIQLDLRYQRNWSLLYDLKLIIKTIFIVFSKNSGAS
;
A
#
# COMPACT_ATOMS: atom_id res chain seq x y z
N MET A 1 -27.78 2.11 -10.22
CA MET A 1 -27.59 2.45 -11.64
C MET A 1 -26.28 3.21 -11.69
N VAL A 2 -25.23 2.61 -12.23
CA VAL A 2 -23.91 3.23 -12.33
C VAL A 2 -23.98 4.16 -13.53
N ASP A 3 -23.77 5.46 -13.32
CA ASP A 3 -23.64 6.42 -14.43
C ASP A 3 -22.52 5.96 -15.36
N PRO A 4 -22.72 5.99 -16.69
CA PRO A 4 -21.68 5.67 -17.64
C PRO A 4 -20.55 6.69 -17.44
N VAL A 5 -19.43 6.19 -16.93
CA VAL A 5 -18.20 6.94 -16.72
C VAL A 5 -17.83 7.62 -18.03
N SER A 6 -17.81 8.94 -18.04
CA SER A 6 -17.12 9.73 -19.06
C SER A 6 -15.71 9.15 -19.20
N GLU A 7 -15.42 8.45 -20.29
CA GLU A 7 -14.08 7.97 -20.57
C GLU A 7 -13.14 9.18 -20.53
N ALA A 8 -12.20 9.20 -19.58
CA ALA A 8 -11.16 10.22 -19.57
C ALA A 8 -10.31 10.01 -20.83
N ASP A 9 -10.59 10.76 -21.90
CA ASP A 9 -9.85 10.62 -23.15
C ASP A 9 -8.55 11.42 -23.07
N PHE A 10 -7.42 10.72 -23.15
CA PHE A 10 -6.11 11.34 -23.15
C PHE A 10 -5.81 11.92 -24.53
N LYS A 11 -5.41 13.20 -24.59
CA LYS A 11 -4.89 13.80 -25.82
C LYS A 11 -3.55 13.15 -26.17
N VAL A 12 -3.46 12.58 -27.36
CA VAL A 12 -2.22 11.98 -27.89
C VAL A 12 -1.74 12.80 -29.09
N MET A 13 -0.50 13.29 -29.02
CA MET A 13 0.21 13.90 -30.15
C MET A 13 1.32 12.97 -30.62
N PHE A 14 1.82 13.16 -31.84
CA PHE A 14 2.96 12.39 -32.35
C PHE A 14 4.10 13.36 -32.64
N LEU A 15 5.26 13.10 -32.03
CA LEU A 15 6.51 13.81 -32.29
C LEU A 15 7.45 12.83 -32.98
N GLU A 16 7.71 13.02 -34.28
CA GLU A 16 8.60 12.14 -35.05
C GLU A 16 8.24 10.64 -34.86
N ASP A 17 6.95 10.32 -35.02
CA ASP A 17 6.34 8.98 -34.80
C ASP A 17 6.32 8.46 -33.35
N ILE A 18 6.83 9.23 -32.38
CA ILE A 18 6.74 8.92 -30.95
C ILE A 18 5.39 9.43 -30.40
N PRO A 19 4.51 8.56 -29.87
CA PRO A 19 3.28 9.00 -29.22
C PRO A 19 3.60 9.73 -27.90
N VAL A 20 3.06 10.94 -27.78
CA VAL A 20 3.10 11.79 -26.59
C VAL A 20 1.70 11.83 -25.99
N VAL A 21 1.53 11.23 -24.82
CA VAL A 21 0.28 11.17 -24.07
C VAL A 21 0.29 12.29 -23.03
N HIS A 22 -0.60 13.28 -23.18
CA HIS A 22 -0.72 14.36 -22.20
C HIS A 22 -1.49 13.89 -20.98
N ILE A 23 -0.82 13.89 -19.83
CA ILE A 23 -1.41 13.52 -18.56
C ILE A 23 -2.19 14.73 -18.01
N PRO A 24 -3.47 14.56 -17.63
CA PRO A 24 -4.29 15.66 -17.15
C PRO A 24 -3.79 16.19 -15.79
N VAL A 25 -4.40 17.29 -15.34
CA VAL A 25 -4.09 17.94 -14.05
C VAL A 25 -4.10 16.98 -12.87
N ARG A 26 -5.00 15.99 -12.90
CA ARG A 26 -5.18 14.97 -11.86
C ARG A 26 -5.11 13.58 -12.49
N LEU A 27 -4.18 12.76 -12.00
CA LEU A 27 -4.09 11.34 -12.32
C LEU A 27 -4.62 10.52 -11.13
N SER A 28 -5.95 10.40 -11.04
CA SER A 28 -6.63 9.61 -10.02
C SER A 28 -7.15 8.29 -10.61
N VAL A 29 -7.92 7.51 -9.85
CA VAL A 29 -8.45 6.20 -10.28
C VAL A 29 -9.02 6.18 -11.70
N LEU A 30 -9.89 7.14 -12.06
CA LEU A 30 -10.54 7.14 -13.38
C LEU A 30 -9.53 7.39 -14.51
N GLU A 31 -8.69 8.42 -14.36
CA GLU A 31 -7.65 8.75 -15.34
C GLU A 31 -6.59 7.64 -15.41
N ALA A 32 -6.27 7.01 -14.28
CA ALA A 32 -5.30 5.92 -14.21
C ALA A 32 -5.77 4.67 -14.97
N VAL A 33 -7.05 4.30 -14.86
CA VAL A 33 -7.63 3.21 -15.66
C VAL A 33 -7.60 3.57 -17.15
N ALA A 34 -8.03 4.77 -17.50
CA ALA A 34 -8.02 5.22 -18.89
C ALA A 34 -6.60 5.29 -19.48
N LEU A 35 -5.60 5.71 -18.69
CA LEU A 35 -4.19 5.71 -19.09
C LEU A 35 -3.68 4.31 -19.38
N LYS A 36 -4.02 3.32 -18.52
CA LYS A 36 -3.68 1.91 -18.75
C LYS A 36 -4.27 1.41 -20.07
N THR A 37 -5.55 1.65 -20.30
CA THR A 37 -6.24 1.26 -21.55
C THR A 37 -5.62 1.95 -22.76
N LYS A 38 -5.34 3.26 -22.69
CA LYS A 38 -4.73 4.01 -23.78
C LYS A 38 -3.32 3.49 -24.09
N CYS A 39 -2.51 3.23 -23.08
CA CYS A 39 -1.17 2.66 -23.25
C CYS A 39 -1.24 1.26 -23.91
N GLN A 40 -2.19 0.41 -23.50
CA GLN A 40 -2.40 -0.90 -24.14
C GLN A 40 -2.77 -0.76 -25.62
N GLN A 41 -3.69 0.16 -25.96
CA GLN A 41 -4.08 0.45 -27.34
C GLN A 41 -2.91 0.96 -28.16
N LEU A 42 -2.10 1.87 -27.61
CA LEU A 42 -0.89 2.35 -28.26
C LEU A 42 0.04 1.17 -28.54
N LEU A 43 0.34 0.35 -27.52
CA LEU A 43 1.22 -0.81 -27.58
C LEU A 43 0.76 -1.95 -28.50
N GLN A 44 -0.48 -1.91 -29.02
CA GLN A 44 -0.99 -2.90 -29.99
C GLN A 44 -0.80 -2.47 -31.45
N LYS A 45 -0.53 -1.18 -31.72
CA LYS A 45 -0.36 -0.69 -33.10
C LYS A 45 0.96 -1.18 -33.68
N SER A 46 0.92 -1.86 -34.83
CA SER A 46 2.05 -2.55 -35.46
C SER A 46 3.25 -1.66 -35.85
N SER A 47 3.10 -0.33 -35.85
CA SER A 47 4.09 0.65 -36.28
C SER A 47 4.68 1.49 -35.15
N LEU A 48 4.59 1.02 -33.90
CA LEU A 48 5.08 1.81 -32.76
C LEU A 48 6.57 2.10 -32.85
N SER A 49 6.90 3.36 -32.54
CA SER A 49 8.25 3.71 -32.12
C SER A 49 8.67 2.88 -30.89
N ALA A 50 9.98 2.69 -30.70
CA ALA A 50 10.54 2.04 -29.52
C ALA A 50 10.29 2.82 -28.20
N LYS A 51 9.53 3.93 -28.24
CA LYS A 51 9.31 4.86 -27.13
C LYS A 51 7.86 5.38 -27.08
N ILE A 52 7.37 5.63 -25.86
CA ILE A 52 6.13 6.37 -25.57
C ILE A 52 6.48 7.45 -24.54
N ILE A 53 5.98 8.67 -24.75
CA ILE A 53 6.19 9.78 -23.82
C ILE A 53 4.91 10.02 -23.03
N PHE A 54 5.01 10.07 -21.70
CA PHE A 54 3.97 10.59 -20.81
C PHE A 54 4.36 12.00 -20.39
N ASP A 55 3.57 12.99 -20.81
CA ASP A 55 3.84 14.40 -20.56
C ASP A 55 3.03 14.90 -19.37
N PHE A 56 3.72 15.32 -18.31
CA PHE A 56 3.15 15.72 -17.02
C PHE A 56 3.07 17.24 -16.83
N GLU A 57 3.25 18.03 -17.89
CA GLU A 57 3.33 19.51 -17.82
C GLU A 57 2.26 20.16 -16.92
N GLU A 58 1.02 19.68 -16.99
CA GLU A 58 -0.10 20.21 -16.22
C GLU A 58 -0.45 19.40 -14.95
N THR A 59 0.16 18.23 -14.76
CA THR A 59 -0.23 17.29 -13.70
C THR A 59 0.25 17.75 -12.34
N THR A 60 -0.67 18.06 -11.43
CA THR A 60 -0.37 18.56 -10.07
C THR A 60 -0.77 17.57 -8.97
N PHE A 61 -1.52 16.53 -9.31
CA PHE A 61 -1.94 15.49 -8.38
C PHE A 61 -1.83 14.09 -8.98
N ILE A 62 -1.34 13.16 -8.17
CA ILE A 62 -1.31 11.73 -8.46
C ILE A 62 -1.63 10.97 -7.17
N ASP A 63 -2.56 10.03 -7.24
CA ASP A 63 -2.88 9.11 -6.13
C ASP A 63 -2.20 7.76 -6.31
N SER A 64 -2.48 6.81 -5.40
CA SER A 64 -1.89 5.47 -5.48
C SER A 64 -2.31 4.71 -6.74
N SER A 65 -3.51 4.93 -7.28
CA SER A 65 -3.94 4.35 -8.56
C SER A 65 -3.18 4.96 -9.73
N GLY A 66 -2.92 6.27 -9.73
CA GLY A 66 -2.04 6.90 -10.70
C GLY A 66 -0.63 6.31 -10.68
N VAL A 67 -0.06 6.13 -9.49
CA VAL A 67 1.23 5.42 -9.30
C VAL A 67 1.16 3.99 -9.85
N GLY A 68 0.10 3.25 -9.53
CA GLY A 68 -0.15 1.90 -10.02
C GLY A 68 -0.24 1.82 -11.55
N ALA A 69 -0.86 2.79 -12.20
CA ALA A 69 -0.92 2.87 -13.66
C ALA A 69 0.47 3.08 -14.27
N LEU A 70 1.32 3.92 -13.68
CA LEU A 70 2.70 4.10 -14.15
C LEU A 70 3.52 2.82 -14.04
N VAL A 71 3.42 2.12 -12.90
CA VAL A 71 4.10 0.83 -12.70
C VAL A 71 3.59 -0.22 -13.69
N SER A 72 2.26 -0.35 -13.83
CA SER A 72 1.64 -1.32 -14.73
C SER A 72 2.02 -1.05 -16.19
N ASN A 73 1.99 0.20 -16.63
CA ASN A 73 2.33 0.56 -18.00
C ASN A 73 3.82 0.40 -18.29
N HIS A 74 4.69 0.77 -17.34
CA HIS A 74 6.13 0.56 -17.47
C HIS A 74 6.47 -0.92 -17.65
N LYS A 75 5.87 -1.80 -16.83
CA LYS A 75 6.04 -3.25 -16.94
C LYS A 75 5.57 -3.77 -18.31
N LEU A 76 4.36 -3.40 -18.71
CA LEU A 76 3.77 -3.82 -19.98
C LEU A 76 4.58 -3.35 -21.21
N ALA A 77 5.04 -2.10 -21.20
CA ALA A 77 5.85 -1.55 -22.29
C ALA A 77 7.21 -2.25 -22.38
N ARG A 78 7.86 -2.50 -21.22
CA ARG A 78 9.13 -3.20 -21.15
C ARG A 78 9.05 -4.63 -21.67
N GLU A 79 7.97 -5.36 -21.38
CA GLU A 79 7.71 -6.70 -21.92
C GLU A 79 7.61 -6.70 -23.46
N LYS A 80 7.18 -5.59 -24.06
CA LYS A 80 7.11 -5.38 -25.50
C LYS A 80 8.35 -4.69 -26.10
N GLY A 81 9.39 -4.46 -25.30
CA GLY A 81 10.61 -3.77 -25.75
C GLY A 81 10.41 -2.28 -26.04
N VAL A 82 9.35 -1.67 -25.50
CA VAL A 82 9.04 -0.23 -25.65
C VAL A 82 9.44 0.51 -24.37
N GLU A 83 10.14 1.63 -24.53
CA GLU A 83 10.53 2.52 -23.44
C GLU A 83 9.39 3.51 -23.10
N ILE A 84 9.08 3.71 -21.81
CA ILE A 84 8.22 4.81 -21.37
C ILE A 84 9.10 5.91 -20.76
N LEU A 85 9.02 7.12 -21.32
CA LEU A 85 9.72 8.32 -20.85
C LEU A 85 8.71 9.29 -20.23
N LEU A 86 9.01 9.78 -19.03
CA LEU A 86 8.23 10.79 -18.34
C LEU A 86 8.82 12.17 -18.62
N ARG A 87 8.05 13.05 -19.25
CA ARG A 87 8.44 14.41 -19.64
C ARG A 87 7.70 15.44 -18.77
N SER A 88 8.33 16.60 -18.56
CA SER A 88 7.73 17.75 -17.86
C SER A 88 7.16 17.41 -16.47
N VAL A 89 7.83 16.51 -15.73
CA VAL A 89 7.34 16.06 -14.42
C VAL A 89 7.35 17.22 -13.42
N THR A 90 6.16 17.60 -12.94
CA THR A 90 6.02 18.68 -11.95
C THR A 90 6.65 18.29 -10.61
N PRO A 91 7.06 19.28 -9.77
CA PRO A 91 7.63 19.01 -8.45
C PRO A 91 6.73 18.14 -7.55
N GLN A 92 5.40 18.28 -7.64
CA GLN A 92 4.43 17.52 -6.85
C GLN A 92 4.44 16.04 -7.25
N VAL A 93 4.41 15.75 -8.55
CA VAL A 93 4.49 14.37 -9.07
C VAL A 93 5.88 13.80 -8.76
N MET A 94 6.93 14.59 -8.95
CA MET A 94 8.31 14.17 -8.66
C MET A 94 8.47 13.82 -7.18
N ALA A 95 7.87 14.56 -6.25
CA ALA A 95 7.89 14.23 -4.83
C ALA A 95 7.25 12.86 -4.55
N VAL A 96 6.12 12.52 -5.20
CA VAL A 96 5.49 11.20 -5.05
C VAL A 96 6.37 10.09 -5.61
N LEU A 97 6.96 10.28 -6.79
CA LEU A 97 7.87 9.31 -7.41
C LEU A 97 9.13 9.08 -6.56
N ALA A 98 9.72 10.14 -6.01
CA ALA A 98 10.86 10.05 -5.10
C ALA A 98 10.52 9.32 -3.79
N MET A 99 9.35 9.61 -3.20
CA MET A 99 8.88 8.93 -1.97
C MET A 99 8.64 7.43 -2.18
N THR A 100 8.28 7.02 -3.39
CA THR A 100 8.02 5.63 -3.79
C THR A 100 9.23 4.95 -4.42
N SER A 101 10.36 5.66 -4.54
CA SER A 101 11.58 5.20 -5.23
C SER A 101 11.39 4.89 -6.72
N LEU A 102 10.29 5.35 -7.32
CA LEU A 102 10.01 5.19 -8.74
C LEU A 102 10.82 6.13 -9.61
N ASP A 103 11.33 7.22 -9.05
CA ASP A 103 12.32 8.11 -9.68
C ASP A 103 13.60 7.38 -10.13
N LYS A 104 13.91 6.24 -9.51
CA LYS A 104 15.07 5.39 -9.84
C LYS A 104 14.75 4.29 -10.84
N ILE A 105 13.47 4.03 -11.10
CA ILE A 105 12.99 2.91 -11.92
C ILE A 105 12.44 3.43 -13.25
N LEU A 106 11.72 4.54 -13.23
CA LEU A 106 11.12 5.17 -14.39
C LEU A 106 12.12 6.11 -15.07
N ASN A 107 12.08 6.15 -16.40
CA ASN A 107 12.92 7.06 -17.16
C ASN A 107 12.28 8.45 -17.14
N ILE A 108 12.96 9.42 -16.53
CA ILE A 108 12.46 10.79 -16.39
C ILE A 108 13.38 11.73 -17.18
N GLU A 109 12.80 12.54 -18.06
CA GLU A 109 13.54 13.56 -18.79
C GLU A 109 13.92 14.70 -17.83
N PRO A 110 15.22 15.03 -17.71
CA PRO A 110 15.65 16.12 -16.85
C PRO A 110 15.10 17.45 -17.36
N LEU A 111 14.54 18.26 -16.46
CA LEU A 111 14.06 19.60 -16.79
C LEU A 111 15.23 20.47 -17.30
N PRO A 112 15.04 21.28 -18.36
CA PRO A 112 16.05 22.23 -18.82
C PRO A 112 16.48 23.15 -17.67
N VAL A 113 17.78 23.42 -17.55
CA VAL A 113 18.34 24.28 -16.48
C VAL A 113 17.70 25.67 -16.47
N SER A 114 17.27 26.18 -17.62
CA SER A 114 16.56 27.46 -17.76
C SER A 114 15.08 27.42 -17.36
N ALA A 115 14.49 26.23 -17.24
CA ALA A 115 13.12 26.00 -16.77
C ALA A 115 13.08 25.63 -15.28
N GLN A 116 14.24 25.59 -14.61
CA GLN A 116 14.28 25.55 -13.15
C GLN A 116 13.58 26.80 -12.63
N PRO A 117 12.59 26.68 -11.73
CA PRO A 117 11.84 27.83 -11.29
C PRO A 117 12.80 28.85 -10.69
N LEU A 118 12.89 30.02 -11.30
CA LEU A 118 13.39 31.22 -10.65
C LEU A 118 12.57 31.36 -9.36
N THR A 119 13.24 31.15 -8.23
CA THR A 119 12.69 31.25 -6.88
C THR A 119 11.94 32.56 -6.71
N LYS A 120 10.61 32.54 -6.83
CA LYS A 120 9.62 33.50 -6.30
C LYS A 120 8.22 33.06 -6.73
N GLY A 121 7.53 32.27 -5.90
CA GLY A 121 6.07 32.12 -5.98
C GLY A 121 5.46 30.72 -5.89
N SER A 122 6.22 29.63 -6.08
CA SER A 122 5.71 28.25 -5.88
C SER A 122 6.16 27.69 -4.52
N GLU A 123 5.81 28.39 -3.46
CA GLU A 123 5.97 27.87 -2.10
C GLU A 123 4.88 26.82 -1.83
N ASN A 124 5.29 25.64 -1.36
CA ASN A 124 4.54 24.82 -0.39
C ASN A 124 3.23 24.13 -0.77
N GLN A 125 2.92 23.84 -2.04
CA GLN A 125 1.83 22.90 -2.32
C GLN A 125 2.31 21.46 -2.15
N LEU A 126 2.32 21.00 -0.88
CA LEU A 126 2.38 19.59 -0.54
C LEU A 126 1.37 18.82 -1.42
N PRO A 127 1.70 17.60 -1.89
CA PRO A 127 0.76 16.82 -2.69
C PRO A 127 -0.57 16.74 -1.94
N THR A 128 -1.68 16.95 -2.64
CA THR A 128 -2.98 16.79 -1.96
C THR A 128 -3.09 15.31 -1.57
N THR A 129 -3.33 15.03 -0.30
CA THR A 129 -3.39 13.66 0.23
C THR A 129 -4.71 13.42 0.93
N HIS A 130 -5.02 12.15 1.19
CA HIS A 130 -6.17 11.79 2.02
C HIS A 130 -6.15 12.53 3.38
N PRO A 131 -7.31 12.99 3.91
CA PRO A 131 -7.38 13.74 5.17
C PRO A 131 -6.70 13.06 6.37
N SER A 132 -6.72 11.73 6.42
CA SER A 132 -6.04 10.96 7.47
C SER A 132 -4.51 11.09 7.45
N ILE A 133 -3.89 11.33 6.29
CA ILE A 133 -2.44 11.50 6.15
C ILE A 133 -1.98 12.86 6.68
N ARG A 134 -2.76 13.91 6.36
CA ARG A 134 -2.46 15.29 6.74
C ARG A 134 -2.91 15.68 8.15
N SER A 135 -3.68 14.81 8.83
CA SER A 135 -4.21 15.11 10.17
C SER A 135 -3.13 14.99 11.25
N TRP A 136 -2.68 16.14 11.76
CA TRP A 136 -1.73 16.20 12.88
C TRP A 136 -2.32 15.60 14.16
N ILE A 137 -3.63 15.78 14.39
CA ILE A 137 -4.33 15.20 15.56
C ILE A 137 -4.27 13.68 15.51
N LYS A 138 -4.58 13.07 14.35
CA LYS A 138 -4.45 11.62 14.16
C LYS A 138 -3.03 11.17 14.45
N ARG A 139 -2.03 11.92 13.96
CA ARG A 139 -0.63 11.60 14.19
C ARG A 139 -0.24 11.63 15.67
N VAL A 140 -0.74 12.59 16.45
CA VAL A 140 -0.53 12.65 17.90
C VAL A 140 -1.15 11.43 18.58
N ILE A 141 -2.39 11.07 18.23
CA ILE A 141 -3.07 9.87 18.74
C ILE A 141 -2.24 8.62 18.42
N ASP A 142 -1.75 8.50 17.18
CA ASP A 142 -0.91 7.37 16.76
C ASP A 142 0.37 7.26 17.58
N ILE A 143 1.06 8.38 17.84
CA ILE A 143 2.29 8.39 18.64
C ILE A 143 2.01 7.99 20.09
N VAL A 144 0.99 8.58 20.70
CA VAL A 144 0.62 8.29 22.11
C VAL A 144 0.22 6.82 22.26
N GLY A 145 -0.70 6.33 21.42
CA GLY A 145 -1.10 4.92 21.45
C GLY A 145 0.04 3.97 21.05
N GLY A 146 0.93 4.41 20.17
CA GLY A 146 2.17 3.70 19.84
C GLY A 146 3.09 3.51 21.05
N PHE A 147 3.34 4.56 21.84
CA PHE A 147 4.13 4.46 23.06
C PHE A 147 3.46 3.60 24.14
N VAL A 148 2.13 3.71 24.32
CA VAL A 148 1.38 2.83 25.22
C VAL A 148 1.53 1.36 24.79
N GLY A 149 1.35 1.08 23.51
CA GLY A 149 1.52 -0.26 22.94
C GLY A 149 2.95 -0.79 23.09
N LEU A 150 3.97 0.04 22.91
CA LEU A 150 5.38 -0.32 23.15
C LEU A 150 5.65 -0.60 24.65
N GLY A 151 5.04 0.15 25.56
CA GLY A 151 5.12 -0.14 27.00
C GLY A 151 4.56 -1.52 27.34
N ILE A 152 3.40 -1.87 26.78
CA ILE A 152 2.81 -3.21 26.90
C ILE A 152 3.75 -4.27 26.29
N THR A 153 4.30 -3.98 25.11
CA THR A 153 5.26 -4.86 24.42
C THR A 153 6.47 -5.16 25.30
N ALA A 154 7.04 -4.13 25.95
CA ALA A 154 8.18 -4.28 26.85
C ALA A 154 7.84 -5.12 28.08
N MET A 155 6.65 -4.92 28.66
CA MET A 155 6.19 -5.70 29.82
C MET A 155 6.05 -7.20 29.50
N VAL A 156 5.50 -7.54 28.33
CA VAL A 156 5.31 -8.95 27.92
C VAL A 156 6.52 -9.56 27.20
N PHE A 157 7.57 -8.78 26.94
CA PHE A 157 8.69 -9.21 26.12
C PHE A 157 9.42 -10.41 26.73
N ILE A 158 9.80 -10.36 28.01
CA ILE A 158 10.57 -11.42 28.67
C ILE A 158 9.82 -12.77 28.67
N PRO A 159 8.55 -12.87 29.10
CA PRO A 159 7.85 -14.15 29.04
C PRO A 159 7.67 -14.69 27.61
N ILE A 160 7.41 -13.81 26.62
CA ILE A 160 7.33 -14.22 25.22
C ILE A 160 8.69 -14.71 24.72
N PHE A 161 9.77 -14.01 25.04
CA PHE A 161 11.13 -14.39 24.68
C PHE A 161 11.44 -15.80 25.17
N ILE A 162 11.20 -16.08 26.45
CA ILE A 162 11.42 -17.41 27.05
C ILE A 162 10.56 -18.46 26.35
N ALA A 163 9.27 -18.20 26.17
CA ALA A 163 8.35 -19.14 25.53
C ALA A 163 8.77 -19.48 24.09
N VAL A 164 9.16 -18.49 23.30
CA VAL A 164 9.65 -18.70 21.92
C VAL A 164 10.95 -19.49 21.93
N GLN A 165 11.92 -19.17 22.81
CA GLN A 165 13.18 -19.93 22.88
C GLN A 165 13.00 -21.39 23.27
N LEU A 166 12.02 -21.71 24.11
CA LEU A 166 11.74 -23.09 24.53
C LEU A 166 11.00 -23.91 23.46
N ASP A 167 10.18 -23.26 22.63
CA ASP A 167 9.36 -23.90 21.59
C ASP A 167 10.15 -24.11 20.29
N ASP A 168 10.86 -23.07 19.82
CA ASP A 168 11.72 -23.08 18.63
C ASP A 168 12.87 -22.09 18.87
N PRO A 169 14.08 -22.53 19.25
CA PRO A 169 15.20 -21.62 19.55
C PRO A 169 15.60 -20.71 18.37
N GLY A 170 15.93 -19.43 18.62
CA GLY A 170 16.44 -18.50 17.60
C GLY A 170 15.90 -17.07 17.68
N PRO A 171 15.90 -16.27 16.60
CA PRO A 171 15.42 -14.88 16.64
C PRO A 171 13.96 -14.72 17.12
N VAL A 172 13.75 -13.96 18.19
CA VAL A 172 12.40 -13.69 18.73
C VAL A 172 11.58 -12.75 17.87
N PHE A 173 12.24 -11.85 17.14
CA PHE A 173 11.57 -10.95 16.22
C PHE A 173 11.57 -11.53 14.80
N PHE A 174 10.41 -11.45 14.16
CA PHE A 174 10.23 -11.67 12.74
C PHE A 174 9.98 -10.34 12.05
N SER A 175 10.39 -10.24 10.79
CA SER A 175 10.12 -9.05 9.99
C SER A 175 9.93 -9.39 8.52
N GLN A 176 9.07 -8.63 7.85
CA GLN A 176 8.78 -8.82 6.44
C GLN A 176 8.58 -7.47 5.74
N THR A 177 8.95 -7.36 4.47
CA THR A 177 8.65 -6.17 3.68
C THR A 177 7.15 -6.08 3.42
N ARG A 178 6.61 -4.88 3.58
CA ARG A 178 5.23 -4.51 3.31
C ARG A 178 5.20 -3.18 2.58
N LEU A 179 4.08 -2.89 1.93
CA LEU A 179 3.85 -1.62 1.25
C LEU A 179 2.91 -0.76 2.09
N GLY A 180 3.28 0.50 2.26
CA GLY A 180 2.54 1.49 3.02
C GLY A 180 1.83 2.48 2.12
N TRP A 181 1.67 3.71 2.62
CA TRP A 181 1.09 4.82 1.87
C TRP A 181 1.82 5.03 0.54
N MET A 182 1.05 5.19 -0.55
CA MET A 182 1.52 5.30 -1.95
C MET A 182 2.36 4.10 -2.43
N GLY A 183 2.29 2.95 -1.76
CA GLY A 183 3.11 1.79 -2.10
C GLY A 183 4.56 1.89 -1.58
N LYS A 184 4.87 2.83 -0.68
CA LYS A 184 6.22 2.94 -0.10
C LYS A 184 6.59 1.69 0.69
N PRO A 185 7.71 1.01 0.41
CA PRO A 185 8.12 -0.17 1.15
C PRO A 185 8.57 0.18 2.59
N PHE A 186 8.19 -0.66 3.54
CA PHE A 186 8.67 -0.62 4.92
C PHE A 186 8.77 -2.03 5.52
N ARG A 187 9.50 -2.16 6.63
CA ARG A 187 9.71 -3.44 7.32
C ARG A 187 8.77 -3.55 8.50
N ILE A 188 7.80 -4.46 8.43
CA ILE A 188 6.87 -4.74 9.54
C ILE A 188 7.56 -5.60 10.60
N TRP A 189 7.30 -5.35 11.88
CA TRP A 189 7.90 -6.09 12.99
C TRP A 189 6.87 -6.93 13.75
N LYS A 190 7.17 -8.20 14.03
CA LYS A 190 6.32 -9.09 14.81
C LYS A 190 7.15 -9.92 15.78
N PHE A 191 6.54 -10.50 16.80
CA PHE A 191 7.14 -11.66 17.45
C PHE A 191 7.03 -12.86 16.51
N ARG A 192 8.07 -13.69 16.49
CA ARG A 192 8.09 -14.90 15.70
C ARG A 192 7.03 -15.86 16.23
N SER A 193 6.09 -16.22 15.35
CA SER A 193 5.00 -17.16 15.62
C SER A 193 5.02 -18.38 14.70
N MET A 194 6.04 -18.49 13.86
CA MET A 194 6.27 -19.58 12.91
C MET A 194 7.68 -20.11 13.07
N TYR A 195 7.92 -21.36 12.68
CA TYR A 195 9.26 -21.94 12.65
C TYR A 195 10.20 -21.13 11.76
N ILE A 196 11.51 -21.18 12.03
CA ILE A 196 12.54 -20.44 11.28
C ILE A 196 12.50 -20.72 9.77
N ASP A 197 12.16 -21.94 9.38
CA ASP A 197 12.08 -22.41 7.99
C ASP A 197 10.73 -22.11 7.30
N ALA A 198 9.79 -21.44 7.98
CA ALA A 198 8.42 -21.26 7.51
C ALA A 198 8.29 -20.51 6.18
N GLU A 199 9.13 -19.51 5.92
CA GLU A 199 9.09 -18.79 4.64
C GLU A 199 9.58 -19.70 3.50
N ALA A 200 10.59 -20.55 3.75
CA ALA A 200 11.08 -21.51 2.75
C ALA A 200 9.99 -22.54 2.39
N ARG A 201 9.22 -22.99 3.37
CA ARG A 201 8.14 -23.98 3.19
C ARG A 201 6.81 -23.39 2.70
N LYS A 202 6.72 -22.08 2.47
CA LYS A 202 5.46 -21.42 2.08
C LYS A 202 4.83 -22.01 0.82
N HIS A 203 5.67 -22.40 -0.15
CA HIS A 203 5.22 -22.95 -1.42
C HIS A 203 4.61 -24.36 -1.31
N GLU A 204 4.85 -25.06 -0.19
CA GLU A 204 4.31 -26.38 0.10
C GLU A 204 2.89 -26.31 0.69
N ILE A 205 2.42 -25.11 1.05
CA ILE A 205 1.15 -24.91 1.75
C ILE A 205 0.10 -24.38 0.78
N GLU A 206 -1.03 -25.07 0.69
CA GLU A 206 -2.18 -24.65 -0.09
C GLU A 206 -2.76 -23.32 0.43
N ASN A 207 -3.02 -22.39 -0.48
CA ASN A 207 -3.73 -21.15 -0.18
C ASN A 207 -5.24 -21.40 -0.21
N GLN A 208 -5.91 -21.22 0.94
CA GLN A 208 -7.35 -21.41 1.10
C GLN A 208 -8.16 -20.12 0.87
N ALA A 209 -7.49 -18.97 0.66
CA ALA A 209 -8.15 -17.73 0.27
C ALA A 209 -8.27 -17.61 -1.25
N ASP A 210 -9.39 -17.03 -1.70
CA ASP A 210 -9.59 -16.69 -3.10
C ASP A 210 -8.93 -15.34 -3.40
N GLY A 211 -8.05 -15.33 -4.41
CA GLY A 211 -7.41 -14.12 -4.92
C GLY A 211 -5.99 -13.90 -4.41
N LYS A 212 -5.64 -12.64 -4.17
CA LYS A 212 -4.23 -12.19 -4.05
C LYS A 212 -3.64 -12.39 -2.65
N VAL A 213 -4.48 -12.72 -1.68
CA VAL A 213 -4.10 -12.89 -0.26
C VAL A 213 -3.81 -14.34 0.05
N PHE A 214 -2.79 -14.57 0.88
CA PHE A 214 -2.53 -15.88 1.47
C PHE A 214 -3.29 -16.07 2.79
N LYS A 215 -4.07 -17.16 2.90
CA LYS A 215 -4.71 -17.62 4.15
C LYS A 215 -4.71 -19.14 4.19
N ASN A 216 -4.37 -19.71 5.34
CA ASN A 216 -4.55 -21.14 5.63
C ASN A 216 -4.92 -21.28 7.11
N GLU A 217 -6.06 -21.91 7.40
CA GLU A 217 -6.61 -22.02 8.75
C GLU A 217 -5.78 -22.94 9.66
N ASN A 218 -5.15 -23.96 9.07
CA ASN A 218 -4.34 -24.95 9.80
C ASN A 218 -2.90 -24.94 9.27
N ASP A 219 -2.30 -23.75 9.19
CA ASP A 219 -0.95 -23.58 8.67
C ASP A 219 0.08 -24.35 9.55
N PRO A 220 0.70 -25.44 9.03
CA PRO A 220 1.58 -26.30 9.83
C PRO A 220 2.91 -25.63 10.17
N ARG A 221 3.17 -24.43 9.63
CA ARG A 221 4.37 -23.65 9.89
C ARG A 221 4.29 -22.85 11.19
N ILE A 222 3.12 -22.79 11.83
CA ILE A 222 2.88 -22.09 13.10
C ILE A 222 3.33 -22.98 14.26
N THR A 223 4.11 -22.44 15.19
CA THR A 223 4.57 -23.18 16.39
C THR A 223 3.47 -23.28 17.46
N GLY A 224 3.69 -24.09 18.51
CA GLY A 224 2.72 -24.22 19.61
C GLY A 224 2.47 -22.90 20.34
N VAL A 225 3.54 -22.21 20.70
CA VAL A 225 3.51 -20.85 21.27
C VAL A 225 3.01 -19.84 20.23
N GLY A 226 3.41 -20.00 18.97
CA GLY A 226 2.98 -19.15 17.87
C GLY A 226 1.46 -19.12 17.69
N ARG A 227 0.78 -20.25 17.88
CA ARG A 227 -0.69 -20.34 17.85
C ARG A 227 -1.32 -19.52 18.98
N PHE A 228 -0.73 -19.56 20.18
CA PHE A 228 -1.17 -18.71 21.29
C PHE A 228 -0.99 -17.23 20.96
N LEU A 229 0.21 -16.83 20.51
CA LEU A 229 0.54 -15.44 20.20
C LEU A 229 -0.41 -14.84 19.14
N ARG A 230 -0.69 -15.59 18.07
CA ARG A 230 -1.62 -15.18 17.00
C ARG A 230 -3.06 -15.05 17.50
N ARG A 231 -3.52 -16.02 18.29
CA ARG A 231 -4.88 -16.03 18.86
C ARG A 231 -5.12 -14.80 19.74
N THR A 232 -4.11 -14.40 20.53
CA THR A 232 -4.18 -13.21 21.39
C THR A 232 -3.72 -11.93 20.68
N SER A 233 -3.32 -12.01 19.41
CA SER A 233 -2.69 -10.91 18.65
C SER A 233 -1.46 -10.29 19.35
N LEU A 234 -0.82 -11.06 20.24
CA LEU A 234 0.39 -10.62 20.93
C LEU A 234 1.58 -10.57 19.97
N ASP A 235 1.58 -11.40 18.93
CA ASP A 235 2.62 -11.41 17.90
C ASP A 235 2.73 -10.07 17.15
N GLU A 236 1.65 -9.28 17.14
CA GLU A 236 1.60 -8.00 16.42
C GLU A 236 2.10 -6.81 17.25
N LEU A 237 2.30 -6.96 18.56
CA LEU A 237 2.72 -5.87 19.45
C LEU A 237 3.98 -5.11 18.96
N PRO A 238 5.04 -5.77 18.43
CA PRO A 238 6.21 -5.03 17.93
C PRO A 238 5.90 -4.04 16.80
N GLN A 239 4.77 -4.17 16.10
CA GLN A 239 4.34 -3.23 15.06
C GLN A 239 4.02 -1.83 15.62
N PHE A 240 3.81 -1.66 16.93
CA PHE A 240 3.71 -0.32 17.53
C PHE A 240 4.97 0.52 17.29
N TRP A 241 6.13 -0.11 17.07
CA TRP A 241 7.33 0.58 16.60
C TRP A 241 7.14 1.22 15.22
N ASN A 242 6.49 0.52 14.29
CA ASN A 242 6.15 1.04 12.97
C ASN A 242 5.16 2.22 13.05
N VAL A 243 4.24 2.17 14.01
CA VAL A 243 3.33 3.30 14.30
C VAL A 243 4.11 4.52 14.79
N VAL A 244 5.00 4.36 15.76
CA VAL A 244 5.83 5.47 16.28
C VAL A 244 6.76 6.02 15.18
N ARG A 245 7.31 5.18 14.30
CA ARG A 245 8.11 5.62 13.14
C ARG A 245 7.28 6.29 12.03
N GLY A 246 5.95 6.17 12.09
CA GLY A 246 5.04 6.78 11.13
C GLY A 246 4.92 6.02 9.80
N GLU A 247 5.42 4.78 9.74
CA GLU A 247 5.22 3.85 8.62
C GLU A 247 3.80 3.28 8.64
N MET A 248 3.27 3.07 9.85
CA MET A 248 1.90 2.65 10.12
C MET A 248 1.16 3.69 10.98
N SER A 249 -0.13 3.48 11.13
CA SER A 249 -1.05 4.20 12.01
C SER A 249 -1.74 3.20 12.94
N LEU A 250 -2.37 3.64 14.03
CA LEU A 250 -3.18 2.75 14.86
C LEU A 250 -4.37 2.21 14.06
N VAL A 251 -5.00 3.07 13.25
CA VAL A 251 -6.12 2.72 12.37
C VAL A 251 -5.79 3.05 10.92
N GLY A 252 -5.99 2.10 10.03
CA GLY A 252 -5.63 2.20 8.62
C GLY A 252 -6.06 0.98 7.82
N THR A 253 -5.62 0.90 6.57
CA THR A 253 -5.86 -0.27 5.71
C THR A 253 -4.88 -1.40 6.03
N ARG A 254 -5.16 -2.62 5.56
CA ARG A 254 -4.21 -3.74 5.74
C ARG A 254 -2.93 -3.48 4.93
N PRO A 255 -1.71 -3.62 5.52
CA PRO A 255 -0.47 -3.52 4.75
C PRO A 255 -0.30 -4.74 3.83
N PRO A 256 -0.31 -4.60 2.49
CA PRO A 256 -0.02 -5.72 1.59
C PRO A 256 1.48 -6.00 1.48
N THR A 257 1.79 -7.23 1.07
CA THR A 257 3.09 -7.67 0.59
C THR A 257 3.40 -7.05 -0.78
N PRO A 258 4.68 -6.93 -1.16
CA PRO A 258 5.07 -6.56 -2.52
C PRO A 258 4.42 -7.47 -3.59
N ASN A 259 4.46 -8.79 -3.38
CA ASN A 259 3.89 -9.77 -4.31
C ASN A 259 2.37 -9.61 -4.51
N GLU A 260 1.63 -9.24 -3.46
CA GLU A 260 0.20 -8.91 -3.58
C GLU A 260 0.02 -7.73 -4.56
N VAL A 261 0.78 -6.65 -4.39
CA VAL A 261 0.65 -5.42 -5.18
C VAL A 261 1.14 -5.58 -6.62
N GLU A 262 2.12 -6.45 -6.87
CA GLU A 262 2.62 -6.73 -8.23
C GLU A 262 1.54 -7.23 -9.20
N ILE A 263 0.49 -7.86 -8.68
CA ILE A 263 -0.65 -8.37 -9.45
C ILE A 263 -1.90 -7.49 -9.28
N TYR A 264 -1.78 -6.31 -8.66
CA TYR A 264 -2.92 -5.41 -8.50
C TYR A 264 -3.39 -4.82 -9.81
N GLU A 265 -4.72 -4.75 -9.97
CA GLU A 265 -5.34 -3.91 -10.98
C GLU A 265 -5.31 -2.44 -10.52
N VAL A 266 -5.28 -1.51 -11.48
CA VAL A 266 -5.14 -0.07 -11.19
C VAL A 266 -6.14 0.46 -10.14
N PRO A 267 -7.44 0.09 -10.17
CA PRO A 267 -8.37 0.50 -9.12
C PRO A 267 -8.04 -0.03 -7.73
N GLU A 268 -7.41 -1.21 -7.63
CA GLU A 268 -7.10 -1.84 -6.35
C GLU A 268 -5.98 -1.12 -5.61
N TRP A 269 -5.12 -0.39 -6.33
CA TRP A 269 -4.08 0.44 -5.72
C TRP A 269 -4.65 1.52 -4.81
N GLN A 270 -5.87 2.01 -5.06
CA GLN A 270 -6.53 3.07 -4.28
C GLN A 270 -6.54 2.81 -2.76
N ARG A 271 -6.52 1.54 -2.33
CA ARG A 271 -6.41 1.17 -0.91
C ARG A 271 -5.12 1.68 -0.22
N LEU A 272 -4.11 2.08 -1.00
CA LEU A 272 -2.82 2.60 -0.57
C LEU A 272 -2.78 4.14 -0.44
N ASP A 273 -3.92 4.83 -0.61
CA ASP A 273 -4.03 6.28 -0.40
C ASP A 273 -3.93 6.73 1.07
N VAL A 274 -3.94 5.78 2.00
CA VAL A 274 -3.78 6.00 3.44
C VAL A 274 -2.67 5.15 4.03
N LYS A 275 -2.19 5.51 5.23
CA LYS A 275 -1.25 4.66 5.97
C LYS A 275 -1.91 3.35 6.36
N PRO A 276 -1.18 2.23 6.30
CA PRO A 276 -1.67 0.98 6.85
C PRO A 276 -1.86 1.08 8.37
N GLY A 277 -2.77 0.26 8.90
CA GLY A 277 -3.18 0.28 10.30
C GLY A 277 -2.76 -0.95 11.09
N MET A 278 -2.56 -0.78 12.41
CA MET A 278 -2.59 -1.90 13.37
C MET A 278 -3.97 -2.56 13.38
N THR A 279 -5.02 -1.75 13.29
CA THR A 279 -6.39 -2.18 13.07
C THR A 279 -7.04 -1.39 11.93
N GLY A 280 -8.24 -1.80 11.53
CA GLY A 280 -8.94 -1.29 10.37
C GLY A 280 -10.31 -1.90 10.24
N GLU A 281 -11.11 -1.32 9.34
CA GLU A 281 -12.48 -1.77 9.09
C GLU A 281 -12.53 -3.24 8.65
N TRP A 282 -11.55 -3.66 7.85
CA TRP A 282 -11.29 -5.05 7.50
C TRP A 282 -11.13 -5.96 8.73
N GLN A 283 -10.22 -5.61 9.65
CA GLN A 283 -9.89 -6.45 10.81
C GLN A 283 -11.06 -6.61 11.76
N VAL A 284 -11.88 -5.57 11.89
CA VAL A 284 -13.01 -5.53 12.82
C VAL A 284 -14.26 -6.22 12.25
N ASN A 285 -14.52 -6.10 10.95
CA ASN A 285 -15.76 -6.61 10.35
C ASN A 285 -15.58 -7.84 9.43
N GLY A 286 -14.35 -8.22 9.08
CA GLY A 286 -14.08 -9.24 8.04
C GLY A 286 -13.23 -10.45 8.46
N ARG A 287 -12.73 -10.51 9.72
CA ARG A 287 -11.68 -11.48 10.14
C ARG A 287 -12.02 -12.97 9.89
N SER A 288 -13.30 -13.38 9.94
CA SER A 288 -13.71 -14.79 9.77
C SER A 288 -14.59 -15.08 8.54
N SER A 289 -15.31 -14.09 7.99
CA SER A 289 -16.31 -14.31 6.93
C SER A 289 -15.83 -13.99 5.52
N VAL A 290 -14.76 -13.21 5.38
CA VAL A 290 -14.32 -12.74 4.08
C VAL A 290 -13.27 -13.69 3.50
N ARG A 291 -13.65 -14.33 2.38
CA ARG A 291 -12.80 -15.24 1.61
C ARG A 291 -12.23 -14.62 0.35
N LYS A 292 -12.81 -13.51 -0.11
CA LYS A 292 -12.48 -12.85 -1.37
C LYS A 292 -11.68 -11.58 -1.15
N PHE A 293 -10.66 -11.37 -1.97
CA PHE A 293 -9.82 -10.18 -1.91
C PHE A 293 -10.61 -8.88 -2.18
N GLU A 294 -11.64 -8.94 -3.02
CA GLU A 294 -12.47 -7.79 -3.39
C GLU A 294 -13.22 -7.21 -2.19
N ASP A 295 -13.68 -8.06 -1.28
CA ASP A 295 -14.36 -7.65 -0.05
C ASP A 295 -13.39 -6.90 0.89
N ILE A 296 -12.11 -7.29 0.90
CA ILE A 296 -11.05 -6.58 1.65
C ILE A 296 -10.90 -5.16 1.09
N ILE A 297 -10.81 -5.04 -0.23
CA ILE A 297 -10.70 -3.74 -0.90
C ILE A 297 -11.92 -2.88 -0.57
N GLN A 298 -13.14 -3.44 -0.64
CA GLN A 298 -14.35 -2.69 -0.32
C GLN A 298 -14.36 -2.15 1.12
N LEU A 299 -13.90 -2.94 2.09
CA LEU A 299 -13.80 -2.51 3.48
C LEU A 299 -12.72 -1.44 3.67
N ASP A 300 -11.58 -1.58 3.00
CA ASP A 300 -10.52 -0.57 3.01
C ASP A 300 -10.99 0.77 2.39
N LEU A 301 -11.65 0.73 1.23
CA LEU A 301 -12.19 1.93 0.57
C LEU A 301 -13.34 2.56 1.36
N ARG A 302 -14.14 1.74 2.06
CA ARG A 302 -15.18 2.25 2.97
C ARG A 302 -14.56 2.98 4.14
N TYR A 303 -13.47 2.47 4.71
CA TYR A 303 -12.73 3.15 5.77
C TYR A 303 -12.22 4.51 5.29
N GLN A 304 -11.60 4.57 4.11
CA GLN A 304 -11.11 5.84 3.55
C GLN A 304 -12.26 6.86 3.38
N ARG A 305 -13.36 6.46 2.73
CA ARG A 305 -14.51 7.35 2.49
C ARG A 305 -15.15 7.89 3.77
N ASN A 306 -15.25 7.06 4.80
CA ASN A 306 -15.91 7.40 6.06
C ASN A 306 -14.93 7.90 7.14
N TRP A 307 -13.67 8.14 6.77
CA TRP A 307 -12.64 8.44 7.76
C TRP A 307 -12.99 9.69 8.56
N SER A 308 -12.95 9.54 9.88
CA SER A 308 -12.98 10.63 10.86
C SER A 308 -12.27 10.16 12.12
N LEU A 309 -11.83 11.10 12.96
CA LEU A 309 -11.19 10.77 14.24
C LEU A 309 -12.11 9.93 15.14
N LEU A 310 -13.43 10.21 15.11
CA LEU A 310 -14.42 9.43 15.86
C LEU A 310 -14.56 8.01 15.30
N TYR A 311 -14.46 7.86 13.97
CA TYR A 311 -14.49 6.55 13.34
C TYR A 311 -13.26 5.71 13.69
N ASP A 312 -12.07 6.33 13.72
CA ASP A 312 -10.85 5.68 14.21
C ASP A 312 -11.01 5.19 15.64
N LEU A 313 -11.51 6.04 16.55
CA LEU A 313 -11.76 5.67 17.95
C LEU A 313 -12.75 4.49 18.06
N LYS A 314 -13.82 4.51 17.28
CA LYS A 314 -14.80 3.41 17.22
C LYS A 314 -14.13 2.09 16.79
N LEU A 315 -13.26 2.12 15.79
CA LEU A 315 -12.53 0.93 15.32
C LEU A 315 -11.53 0.41 16.36
N ILE A 316 -10.81 1.29 17.06
CA ILE A 316 -9.92 0.91 18.16
C ILE A 316 -10.70 0.20 19.26
N ILE A 317 -11.79 0.81 19.72
CA ILE A 317 -12.64 0.24 20.80
C ILE A 317 -13.19 -1.12 20.38
N LYS A 318 -13.73 -1.24 19.15
CA LYS A 318 -14.20 -2.54 18.64
C LYS A 318 -13.09 -3.59 18.59
N THR A 319 -11.87 -3.19 18.21
CA THR A 319 -10.72 -4.11 18.17
C THR A 319 -10.39 -4.65 19.56
N ILE A 320 -10.38 -3.78 20.58
CA ILE A 320 -10.16 -4.17 21.97
C ILE A 320 -11.23 -5.20 22.38
N PHE A 321 -12.51 -4.92 22.15
CA PHE A 321 -13.59 -5.86 22.48
C PHE A 321 -13.45 -7.20 21.75
N ILE A 322 -13.04 -7.19 20.48
CA ILE A 322 -12.81 -8.43 19.72
C ILE A 322 -11.65 -9.21 20.35
N VAL A 323 -10.51 -8.59 20.63
CA VAL A 323 -9.35 -9.29 21.23
C VAL A 323 -9.69 -9.91 22.60
N PHE A 324 -10.54 -9.25 23.40
CA PHE A 324 -10.93 -9.75 24.73
C PHE A 324 -12.15 -10.68 24.75
N SER A 325 -13.01 -10.66 23.72
CA SER A 325 -14.16 -11.57 23.63
C SER A 325 -13.70 -12.98 23.26
N LYS A 326 -14.04 -13.96 24.10
CA LYS A 326 -13.55 -15.35 24.13
C LYS A 326 -13.80 -16.19 22.86
N ASN A 327 -14.40 -15.62 21.80
CA ASN A 327 -14.76 -16.29 20.54
C ASN A 327 -13.94 -15.82 19.33
N SER A 328 -12.87 -15.05 19.52
CA SER A 328 -12.13 -14.43 18.42
C SER A 328 -11.02 -15.30 17.82
N GLY A 329 -10.94 -16.56 18.23
CA GLY A 329 -10.17 -17.57 17.52
C GLY A 329 -11.01 -18.14 16.38
N ALA A 330 -10.90 -17.55 15.19
CA ALA A 330 -11.06 -18.36 13.99
C ALA A 330 -9.69 -18.97 13.70
N SER A 331 -9.67 -20.29 13.71
CA SER A 331 -8.74 -21.10 12.93
C SER A 331 -8.51 -20.45 11.56
#